data_AF-A0AAU4RDY8-F1
#
_entry.id   AF-A0AAU4RDY8-F1
#
_cell.length_a   1.000
_cell.length_b   1.000
_cell.length_c   1.000
_cell.angle_alpha   90.00
_cell.angle_beta   90.00
_cell.angle_gamma   90.00
#
_symmetry.space_group_name_H-M   'P 1'
#
loop_
_entity.id
_entity.type
_entity.pdbx_description
1 polymer ?
#
loop_
_entity_poly.entity_id
_entity_poly.type
_entity_poly.pdbx_seq_one_letter_code
_entity_poly.pdbx_strand_id
1 'polypeptide(L)'
;MTTPVCTSASNVVTRATQTRPHPAYPTFSSYVRARQPVLLRTARSLTANPSDAEDLLQTALTKTYVAWERIEDHRALDGYVRRALLNTRTSQWRKRKVDEFACDELPEPEPMPAGDDPAERQALRDAMWRAIMKLPDRQRAMVVLRYYEDLSEVQTAEVLGVSVGTVKSAVSRALGKLREDAELGLAR
;
A
#
# COMPACT_ATOMS: atom_id res chain seq x y z
N MET A 1 -25.33 56.43 -1.01
CA MET A 1 -23.88 56.62 -1.13
C MET A 1 -23.20 55.38 -0.54
N THR A 2 -22.18 54.92 -1.24
CA THR A 2 -21.66 53.56 -1.36
C THR A 2 -21.03 52.98 -0.08
N THR A 3 -21.36 51.73 0.26
CA THR A 3 -20.63 50.91 1.24
C THR A 3 -19.37 50.31 0.59
N PRO A 4 -18.20 50.30 1.25
CA PRO A 4 -17.05 49.58 0.72
C PRO A 4 -17.15 48.09 1.08
N VAL A 5 -17.07 47.26 0.04
CA VAL A 5 -16.82 45.82 0.12
C VAL A 5 -15.33 45.62 0.38
N CYS A 6 -14.95 45.06 1.52
CA CYS A 6 -13.59 44.57 1.72
C CYS A 6 -13.45 43.20 1.05
N THR A 7 -12.83 43.22 -0.12
CA THR A 7 -12.29 42.07 -0.85
C THR A 7 -10.93 41.68 -0.27
N SER A 8 -10.67 40.36 -0.27
CA SER A 8 -9.37 39.68 -0.18
C SER A 8 -8.86 39.27 1.21
N ALA A 9 -8.75 37.96 1.39
CA ALA A 9 -7.45 37.31 1.62
C ALA A 9 -7.59 35.80 1.31
N SER A 10 -7.36 35.42 0.06
CA SER A 10 -7.14 34.02 -0.30
C SER A 10 -5.78 33.58 0.25
N ASN A 11 -5.78 32.92 1.41
CA ASN A 11 -4.59 32.22 1.90
C ASN A 11 -4.37 30.96 1.06
N VAL A 12 -3.51 31.07 0.06
CA VAL A 12 -2.89 29.91 -0.59
C VAL A 12 -1.95 29.28 0.44
N VAL A 13 -2.41 28.23 1.10
CA VAL A 13 -1.55 27.36 1.91
C VAL A 13 -0.62 26.63 0.95
N THR A 14 0.56 27.21 0.71
CA THR A 14 1.68 26.54 0.06
C THR A 14 2.12 25.41 0.99
N ARG A 15 1.64 24.19 0.71
CA ARG A 15 2.10 22.98 1.40
C ARG A 15 3.58 22.80 1.06
N ALA A 16 4.44 23.19 1.99
CA ALA A 16 5.85 22.85 1.95
C ALA A 16 5.97 21.33 1.80
N THR A 17 6.53 20.88 0.68
CA THR A 17 6.99 19.52 0.49
C THR A 17 8.03 19.24 1.58
N GLN A 18 7.62 18.50 2.62
CA GLN A 18 8.54 17.97 3.60
C GLN A 18 9.46 16.97 2.89
N THR A 19 10.64 17.42 2.46
CA THR A 19 11.73 16.52 2.06
C THR A 19 12.24 15.85 3.32
N ARG A 20 11.62 14.73 3.71
CA ARG A 20 12.18 13.84 4.74
C ARG A 20 13.58 13.42 4.28
N PRO A 21 14.59 13.40 5.16
CA PRO A 21 15.91 12.89 4.82
C PRO A 21 15.76 11.45 4.35
N HIS A 22 16.03 11.21 3.06
CA HIS A 22 15.97 9.87 2.50
C HIS A 22 17.21 9.12 2.98
N PRO A 23 17.07 7.99 3.71
CA PRO A 23 18.21 7.18 4.09
C PRO A 23 18.94 6.73 2.81
N ALA A 24 20.26 6.91 2.77
CA ALA A 24 21.11 6.35 1.74
C ALA A 24 21.44 4.90 2.12
N TYR A 25 21.29 3.98 1.18
CA TYR A 25 21.55 2.57 1.40
C TYR A 25 22.83 2.18 0.64
N PRO A 26 23.97 2.00 1.31
CA PRO A 26 25.25 1.75 0.64
C PRO A 26 25.31 0.40 -0.08
N THR A 27 24.45 -0.55 0.30
CA THR A 27 24.36 -1.88 -0.33
C THR A 27 22.92 -2.35 -0.42
N PHE A 28 22.63 -3.27 -1.35
CA PHE A 28 21.32 -3.91 -1.46
C PHE A 28 20.89 -4.56 -0.14
N SER A 29 21.80 -5.29 0.51
CA SER A 29 21.53 -5.96 1.79
C SER A 29 21.14 -4.96 2.90
N SER A 30 21.75 -3.77 2.93
CA SER A 30 21.39 -2.72 3.88
C SER A 30 19.99 -2.14 3.62
N TYR A 31 19.60 -2.01 2.35
CA TYR A 31 18.25 -1.60 1.95
C TYR A 31 17.21 -2.63 2.35
N VAL A 32 17.43 -3.90 1.99
CA VAL A 32 16.49 -4.99 2.30
C VAL A 32 16.28 -5.10 3.80
N ARG A 33 17.35 -5.10 4.60
CA ARG A 33 17.24 -5.18 6.06
C ARG A 33 16.39 -4.05 6.66
N ALA A 34 16.52 -2.84 6.14
CA ALA A 34 15.78 -1.68 6.62
C ALA A 34 14.31 -1.67 6.15
N ARG A 35 14.03 -2.14 4.93
CA ARG A 35 12.72 -1.93 4.27
C ARG A 35 11.84 -3.17 4.19
N GLN A 36 12.41 -4.37 4.35
CA GLN A 36 11.69 -5.63 4.28
C GLN A 36 10.39 -5.67 5.14
N PRO A 37 10.35 -5.17 6.39
CA PRO A 37 9.12 -5.20 7.18
C PRO A 37 7.97 -4.38 6.56
N VAL A 38 8.29 -3.21 5.99
CA VAL A 38 7.29 -2.35 5.34
C VAL A 38 6.86 -3.00 4.02
N LEU A 39 7.82 -3.43 3.20
CA LEU A 39 7.56 -4.04 1.91
C LEU A 39 6.76 -5.35 2.03
N LEU A 40 7.01 -6.15 3.07
CA LEU A 40 6.25 -7.37 3.33
C LEU A 40 4.82 -7.07 3.77
N ARG A 41 4.59 -6.04 4.60
CA ARG A 41 3.23 -5.59 4.93
C ARG A 41 2.48 -5.14 3.67
N THR A 42 3.15 -4.44 2.78
CA THR A 42 2.56 -4.03 1.49
C THR A 42 2.30 -5.22 0.60
N ALA A 43 3.22 -6.17 0.47
CA ALA A 43 3.02 -7.38 -0.31
C ALA A 43 1.83 -8.20 0.22
N ARG A 44 1.74 -8.38 1.54
CA ARG A 44 0.59 -8.96 2.23
C ARG A 44 -0.68 -8.23 1.79
N SER A 45 -0.69 -6.89 1.68
CA SER A 45 -1.92 -6.13 1.39
C SER A 45 -2.42 -6.27 -0.05
N LEU A 46 -1.59 -6.87 -0.89
CA LEU A 46 -1.85 -7.12 -2.29
C LEU A 46 -2.21 -8.60 -2.56
N THR A 47 -2.01 -9.50 -1.60
CA THR A 47 -2.23 -10.95 -1.71
C THR A 47 -3.14 -11.50 -0.61
N ALA A 48 -3.86 -12.59 -0.89
CA ALA A 48 -4.74 -13.21 0.10
C ALA A 48 -3.97 -14.18 1.02
N ASN A 49 -2.96 -14.89 0.50
CA ASN A 49 -2.15 -15.86 1.23
C ASN A 49 -0.82 -15.21 1.72
N PRO A 50 -0.38 -15.46 2.97
CA PRO A 50 0.95 -15.07 3.46
C PRO A 50 2.12 -15.55 2.60
N SER A 51 2.12 -16.81 2.14
CA SER A 51 3.20 -17.37 1.32
C SER A 51 3.29 -16.65 -0.04
N ASP A 52 2.15 -16.35 -0.65
CA ASP A 52 2.10 -15.55 -1.89
C ASP A 52 2.71 -14.16 -1.72
N ALA A 53 2.56 -13.56 -0.53
CA ALA A 53 3.15 -12.26 -0.24
C ALA A 53 4.67 -12.32 -0.12
N GLU A 54 5.19 -13.38 0.50
CA GLU A 54 6.62 -13.62 0.62
C GLU A 54 7.24 -13.86 -0.76
N ASP A 55 6.61 -14.70 -1.59
CA ASP A 55 7.03 -14.95 -2.98
C ASP A 55 6.97 -13.68 -3.85
N LEU A 56 5.91 -12.89 -3.69
CA LEU A 56 5.75 -11.61 -4.38
C LEU A 56 6.89 -10.66 -4.01
N LEU A 57 7.20 -10.55 -2.72
CA LEU A 57 8.27 -9.72 -2.20
C LEU A 57 9.63 -10.20 -2.71
N GLN A 58 9.93 -11.49 -2.58
CA GLN A 58 11.18 -12.08 -3.05
C GLN A 58 11.37 -11.83 -4.54
N THR A 59 10.35 -12.07 -5.36
CA THR A 59 10.43 -11.82 -6.81
C THR A 59 10.70 -10.34 -7.13
N ALA A 60 10.07 -9.41 -6.40
CA ALA A 60 10.31 -7.98 -6.60
C ALA A 60 11.72 -7.57 -6.16
N LEU A 61 12.21 -8.11 -5.04
CA LEU A 61 13.56 -7.88 -4.56
C LEU A 61 14.61 -8.46 -5.51
N THR A 62 14.40 -9.65 -6.08
CA THR A 62 15.30 -10.24 -7.09
C THR A 62 15.42 -9.35 -8.32
N LYS A 63 14.29 -8.86 -8.85
CA LYS A 63 14.31 -7.91 -9.98
C LYS A 63 15.04 -6.62 -9.64
N THR A 64 14.87 -6.14 -8.40
CA THR A 64 15.54 -4.95 -7.91
C THR A 64 17.04 -5.19 -7.77
N TYR A 65 17.45 -6.34 -7.26
CA TYR A 65 18.86 -6.71 -7.15
C TYR A 65 19.55 -6.72 -8.52
N VAL A 66 18.92 -7.31 -9.53
CA VAL A 66 19.44 -7.30 -10.92
C VAL A 66 19.58 -5.88 -11.48
N ALA A 67 18.69 -4.97 -11.07
CA ALA A 67 18.73 -3.57 -11.48
C ALA A 67 19.58 -2.67 -10.57
N TRP A 68 20.12 -3.19 -9.46
CA TRP A 68 20.67 -2.39 -8.36
C TRP A 68 21.78 -1.43 -8.83
N GLU A 69 22.77 -1.95 -9.56
CA GLU A 69 23.89 -1.17 -10.11
C GLU A 69 23.46 -0.14 -11.17
N ARG A 70 22.27 -0.30 -11.76
CA ARG A 70 21.73 0.61 -12.79
C ARG A 70 20.88 1.73 -12.19
N ILE A 71 20.55 1.67 -10.90
CA ILE A 71 19.73 2.66 -10.22
C ILE A 71 20.67 3.74 -9.67
N GLU A 72 20.87 4.79 -10.47
CA GLU A 72 21.75 5.91 -10.12
C GLU A 72 21.23 6.70 -8.91
N ASP A 73 19.91 6.91 -8.82
CA ASP A 73 19.28 7.59 -7.70
C ASP A 73 18.70 6.60 -6.68
N HIS A 74 19.42 6.40 -5.58
CA HIS A 74 18.99 5.57 -4.47
C HIS A 74 17.77 6.13 -3.72
N ARG A 75 17.40 7.40 -3.93
CA ARG A 75 16.14 7.98 -3.43
C ARG A 75 14.92 7.45 -4.19
N ALA A 76 15.13 6.90 -5.39
CA ALA A 76 14.07 6.31 -6.19
C ALA A 76 13.86 4.81 -5.88
N LEU A 77 14.73 4.18 -5.08
CA LEU A 77 14.69 2.73 -4.80
C LEU A 77 13.34 2.27 -4.26
N ASP A 78 12.78 2.99 -3.29
CA ASP A 78 11.47 2.68 -2.72
C ASP A 78 10.38 2.73 -3.80
N GLY A 79 10.44 3.71 -4.72
CA GLY A 79 9.52 3.80 -5.85
C GLY A 79 9.69 2.63 -6.83
N TYR A 80 10.94 2.28 -7.14
CA TYR A 80 11.28 1.18 -8.04
C TYR A 80 10.76 -0.16 -7.52
N VAL A 81 11.05 -0.50 -6.25
CA VAL A 81 10.63 -1.77 -5.64
C VAL A 81 9.11 -1.87 -5.57
N ARG A 82 8.42 -0.78 -5.23
CA ARG A 82 6.95 -0.75 -5.22
C ARG A 82 6.36 -0.99 -6.59
N ARG A 83 6.94 -0.36 -7.62
CA ARG A 83 6.56 -0.62 -9.01
C ARG A 83 6.82 -2.08 -9.39
N ALA A 84 7.95 -2.65 -8.98
CA ALA A 84 8.28 -4.05 -9.20
C ALA A 84 7.28 -5.00 -8.50
N LEU A 85 6.89 -4.72 -7.25
CA LEU A 85 5.86 -5.45 -6.50
C LEU A 85 4.53 -5.44 -7.26
N LEU A 86 4.02 -4.27 -7.64
CA LEU A 86 2.73 -4.15 -8.32
C LEU A 86 2.72 -4.78 -9.72
N ASN A 87 3.78 -4.56 -10.50
CA ASN A 87 3.92 -5.18 -11.83
C ASN A 87 3.99 -6.69 -11.72
N THR A 88 4.73 -7.21 -10.74
CA THR A 88 4.83 -8.64 -10.47
C THR A 88 3.46 -9.18 -10.04
N ARG A 89 2.76 -8.53 -9.11
CA ARG A 89 1.42 -8.95 -8.69
C ARG A 89 0.43 -8.95 -9.86
N THR A 90 0.42 -7.89 -10.67
CA THR A 90 -0.44 -7.77 -11.85
C THR A 90 -0.13 -8.83 -12.89
N SER A 91 1.15 -9.16 -13.08
CA SER A 91 1.58 -10.24 -13.99
C SER A 91 1.22 -11.62 -13.46
N GLN A 92 1.42 -11.87 -12.16
CA GLN A 92 1.05 -13.14 -11.52
C GLN A 92 -0.46 -13.33 -11.52
N TRP A 93 -1.24 -12.27 -11.28
CA TRP A 93 -2.70 -12.30 -11.37
C TRP A 93 -3.20 -12.63 -12.77
N ARG A 94 -2.60 -12.03 -13.83
CA ARG A 94 -2.93 -12.39 -15.22
C ARG A 94 -2.65 -13.86 -15.53
N LYS A 95 -1.61 -14.45 -14.94
CA LYS A 95 -1.26 -15.86 -15.11
C LYS A 95 -2.13 -16.80 -14.27
N ARG A 96 -2.42 -16.48 -13.01
CA ARG A 96 -3.28 -17.28 -12.12
C ARG A 96 -4.75 -17.25 -12.49
N LYS A 97 -5.19 -16.26 -13.29
CA LYS A 97 -6.52 -16.30 -13.92
C LYS A 97 -6.67 -17.46 -14.93
N VAL A 98 -5.58 -18.17 -15.24
CA VAL A 98 -5.55 -19.32 -16.16
C VAL A 98 -5.48 -20.66 -15.42
N ASP A 99 -4.96 -20.77 -14.21
CA ASP A 99 -4.97 -22.04 -13.45
C ASP A 99 -4.79 -21.79 -11.94
N GLU A 100 -5.72 -22.34 -11.14
CA GLU A 100 -5.56 -23.03 -9.83
C GLU A 100 -6.79 -22.86 -8.92
N PHE A 101 -7.35 -24.01 -8.49
CA PHE A 101 -8.32 -24.13 -7.40
C PHE A 101 -7.61 -24.80 -6.21
N ALA A 102 -7.59 -24.14 -5.05
CA ALA A 102 -7.13 -24.74 -3.80
C ALA A 102 -8.28 -24.73 -2.76
N CYS A 103 -8.66 -25.92 -2.32
CA CYS A 103 -9.54 -26.23 -1.18
C CYS A 103 -8.66 -26.52 0.06
N ASP A 104 -9.11 -26.62 1.32
CA ASP A 104 -10.10 -25.89 2.13
C ASP A 104 -9.74 -26.25 3.59
N GLU A 105 -8.65 -25.68 4.14
CA GLU A 105 -8.32 -25.81 5.56
C GLU A 105 -7.38 -24.68 6.02
N LEU A 106 -7.77 -23.98 7.08
CA LEU A 106 -7.07 -22.81 7.64
C LEU A 106 -6.36 -23.18 8.96
N PRO A 107 -5.09 -22.80 9.21
CA PRO A 107 -4.44 -23.07 10.49
C PRO A 107 -4.99 -22.18 11.61
N GLU A 108 -5.16 -22.74 12.81
CA GLU A 108 -5.54 -21.99 14.01
C GLU A 108 -4.41 -21.07 14.51
N PRO A 109 -4.70 -19.83 14.93
CA PRO A 109 -3.69 -18.90 15.42
C PRO A 109 -3.28 -19.19 16.87
N GLU A 110 -1.97 -19.13 17.17
CA GLU A 110 -1.45 -19.24 18.53
C GLU A 110 -1.64 -17.96 19.37
N PRO A 111 -1.86 -18.08 20.70
CA PRO A 111 -2.10 -16.94 21.57
C PRO A 111 -0.80 -16.26 22.03
N MET A 112 -0.78 -14.92 22.01
CA MET A 112 0.33 -14.06 22.47
C MET A 112 -0.06 -13.26 23.74
N PRO A 113 0.89 -12.92 24.64
CA PRO A 113 0.59 -12.36 25.96
C PRO A 113 0.32 -10.84 25.96
N ALA A 114 -0.44 -10.39 26.96
CA ALA A 114 -1.11 -9.09 27.03
C ALA A 114 -0.32 -7.96 27.76
N GLY A 115 -0.53 -6.72 27.31
CA GLY A 115 -0.14 -5.45 27.93
C GLY A 115 -0.49 -4.25 27.03
N ASP A 116 -1.41 -3.36 27.46
CA ASP A 116 -2.19 -2.40 26.63
C ASP A 116 -2.79 -3.03 25.38
N ASP A 117 -3.96 -3.68 25.53
CA ASP A 117 -4.25 -4.94 24.84
C ASP A 117 -3.74 -4.98 23.38
N PRO A 118 -2.53 -5.55 23.17
CA PRO A 118 -1.98 -5.75 21.84
C PRO A 118 -2.92 -6.62 21.01
N ALA A 119 -3.76 -7.43 21.65
CA ALA A 119 -4.78 -8.23 21.00
C ALA A 119 -5.89 -7.35 20.41
N GLU A 120 -6.35 -6.29 21.09
CA GLU A 120 -7.33 -5.35 20.50
C GLU A 120 -6.75 -4.61 19.29
N ARG A 121 -5.51 -4.11 19.38
CA ARG A 121 -4.84 -3.47 18.23
C ARG A 121 -4.60 -4.46 17.10
N GLN A 122 -4.27 -5.71 17.42
CA GLN A 122 -4.08 -6.76 16.43
C GLN A 122 -5.42 -7.14 15.78
N ALA A 123 -6.48 -7.31 16.57
CA ALA A 123 -7.83 -7.60 16.09
C ALA A 123 -8.36 -6.49 15.17
N LEU A 124 -8.13 -5.22 15.53
CA LEU A 124 -8.49 -4.09 14.65
C LEU A 124 -7.68 -4.11 13.35
N ARG A 125 -6.38 -4.43 13.41
CA ARG A 125 -5.55 -4.57 12.20
C ARG A 125 -6.05 -5.72 11.32
N ASP A 126 -6.43 -6.84 11.91
CA ASP A 126 -6.92 -8.02 11.20
C ASP A 126 -8.33 -7.80 10.62
N ALA A 127 -9.21 -7.09 11.34
CA ALA A 127 -10.51 -6.66 10.83
C ALA A 127 -10.36 -5.68 9.65
N MET A 128 -9.48 -4.68 9.78
CA MET A 128 -9.14 -3.76 8.69
C MET A 128 -8.60 -4.52 7.48
N TRP A 129 -7.74 -5.51 7.72
CA TRP A 129 -7.19 -6.32 6.65
C TRP A 129 -8.24 -7.12 5.89
N ARG A 130 -9.11 -7.81 6.62
CA ARG A 130 -10.21 -8.59 6.04
C ARG A 130 -11.14 -7.70 5.22
N ALA A 131 -11.45 -6.50 5.70
CA ALA A 131 -12.25 -5.52 4.95
C ALA A 131 -11.54 -5.04 3.66
N ILE A 132 -10.24 -4.75 3.72
CA ILE A 132 -9.46 -4.35 2.54
C ILE A 132 -9.42 -5.47 1.48
N MET A 133 -9.31 -6.74 1.89
CA MET A 133 -9.27 -7.87 0.96
C MET A 133 -10.57 -8.08 0.18
N LYS A 134 -11.72 -7.68 0.73
CA LYS A 134 -13.02 -7.70 0.04
C LYS A 134 -13.13 -6.66 -1.09
N LEU A 135 -12.25 -5.67 -1.14
CA LEU A 135 -12.27 -4.67 -2.21
C LEU A 135 -11.87 -5.29 -3.57
N PRO A 136 -12.44 -4.81 -4.68
CA PRO A 136 -11.94 -5.15 -6.01
C PRO A 136 -10.45 -4.82 -6.14
N ASP A 137 -9.68 -5.68 -6.81
CA ASP A 137 -8.21 -5.63 -6.84
C ASP A 137 -7.63 -4.25 -7.18
N ARG A 138 -8.19 -3.56 -8.18
CA ARG A 138 -7.73 -2.22 -8.57
C ARG A 138 -8.01 -1.17 -7.50
N GLN A 139 -9.14 -1.28 -6.80
CA GLN A 139 -9.49 -0.38 -5.69
C GLN A 139 -8.57 -0.65 -4.50
N ARG A 140 -8.33 -1.92 -4.16
CA ARG A 140 -7.41 -2.35 -3.11
C ARG A 140 -6.00 -1.79 -3.34
N ALA A 141 -5.44 -1.99 -4.54
CA ALA A 141 -4.10 -1.48 -4.87
C ALA A 141 -4.00 0.05 -4.71
N MET A 142 -5.03 0.80 -5.13
CA MET A 142 -5.05 2.26 -4.98
C MET A 142 -5.12 2.71 -3.52
N VAL A 143 -5.92 2.05 -2.69
CA VAL A 143 -6.03 2.35 -1.25
C VAL A 143 -4.70 2.04 -0.55
N VAL A 144 -4.11 0.88 -0.81
CA VAL A 144 -2.81 0.49 -0.26
C VAL A 144 -1.74 1.53 -0.59
N LEU A 145 -1.64 1.92 -1.87
CA LEU A 145 -0.64 2.90 -2.29
C LEU A 145 -0.84 4.27 -1.64
N ARG A 146 -2.09 4.70 -1.47
CA ARG A 146 -2.41 6.01 -0.89
C ARG A 146 -2.19 6.08 0.62
N TYR A 147 -2.51 5.00 1.35
CA TYR A 147 -2.61 5.04 2.81
C TYR A 147 -1.57 4.20 3.54
N TYR A 148 -1.10 3.10 2.96
CA TYR A 148 -0.03 2.29 3.57
C TYR A 148 1.35 2.73 3.10
N GLU A 149 1.44 3.24 1.87
CA GLU A 149 2.69 3.65 1.22
C GLU A 149 2.85 5.18 1.13
N ASP A 150 1.92 5.93 1.73
CA ASP A 150 1.88 7.40 1.81
C ASP A 150 2.04 8.12 0.43
N LEU A 151 1.65 7.48 -0.67
CA LEU A 151 1.76 8.10 -1.99
C LEU A 151 0.68 9.14 -2.23
N SER A 152 1.02 10.21 -2.95
CA SER A 152 0.05 11.15 -3.51
C SER A 152 -0.83 10.49 -4.57
N GLU A 153 -1.96 11.12 -4.92
CA GLU A 153 -2.84 10.65 -6.00
C GLU A 153 -2.14 10.64 -7.35
N VAL A 154 -1.26 11.61 -7.57
CA VAL A 154 -0.43 11.73 -8.78
C VAL A 154 0.56 10.58 -8.86
N GLN A 155 1.34 10.35 -7.79
CA GLN A 155 2.29 9.23 -7.74
C GLN A 155 1.59 7.87 -7.88
N THR A 156 0.41 7.71 -7.26
CA THR A 156 -0.39 6.47 -7.39
C THR A 156 -0.84 6.25 -8.84
N ALA A 157 -1.28 7.31 -9.51
CA ALA A 157 -1.70 7.29 -10.91
C ALA A 157 -0.55 6.91 -11.85
N GLU A 158 0.63 7.50 -11.65
CA GLU A 158 1.85 7.19 -12.39
C GLU A 158 2.29 5.74 -12.22
N VAL A 159 2.28 5.25 -10.98
CA VAL A 159 2.67 3.87 -10.65
C VAL A 159 1.72 2.85 -11.30
N LEU A 160 0.42 3.13 -11.31
CA LEU A 160 -0.61 2.23 -11.85
C LEU A 160 -0.91 2.45 -13.33
N GLY A 161 -0.36 3.48 -13.97
CA GLY A 161 -0.61 3.81 -15.37
C GLY A 161 -2.07 4.21 -15.64
N VAL A 162 -2.69 4.97 -14.73
CA VAL A 162 -4.09 5.44 -14.86
C VAL A 162 -4.16 6.96 -14.67
N SER A 163 -5.33 7.57 -14.91
CA SER A 163 -5.53 9.00 -14.64
C SER A 163 -5.70 9.29 -13.14
N VAL A 164 -5.32 10.49 -12.69
CA VAL A 164 -5.52 10.94 -11.29
C VAL A 164 -7.00 10.90 -10.91
N GLY A 165 -7.92 11.24 -11.84
CA GLY A 165 -9.36 11.13 -11.63
C GLY A 165 -9.83 9.69 -11.41
N THR A 166 -9.19 8.71 -12.04
CA THR A 166 -9.45 7.28 -11.79
C THR A 166 -9.05 6.91 -10.36
N VAL A 167 -7.90 7.38 -9.88
CA VAL A 167 -7.46 7.15 -8.50
C VAL A 167 -8.45 7.77 -7.51
N LYS A 168 -8.79 9.05 -7.67
CA LYS A 168 -9.75 9.75 -6.80
C LYS A 168 -11.08 9.03 -6.69
N SER A 169 -11.68 8.71 -7.83
CA SER A 169 -13.01 8.07 -7.87
C SER A 169 -12.98 6.64 -7.32
N ALA A 170 -11.93 5.86 -7.62
CA ALA A 170 -11.78 4.51 -7.10
C ALA A 170 -11.52 4.49 -5.58
N VAL A 171 -10.66 5.37 -5.07
CA VAL A 171 -10.38 5.52 -3.63
C VAL A 171 -11.65 5.95 -2.90
N SER A 172 -12.39 6.94 -3.42
CA SER A 172 -13.66 7.36 -2.80
C SER A 172 -14.65 6.20 -2.69
N ARG A 173 -14.82 5.41 -3.76
CA ARG A 173 -15.71 4.24 -3.74
C ARG A 173 -15.21 3.16 -2.78
N ALA A 174 -13.89 2.92 -2.73
CA ALA A 174 -13.30 1.95 -1.84
C ALA A 174 -13.51 2.33 -0.37
N LEU A 175 -13.28 3.60 -0.01
CA LEU A 175 -13.53 4.10 1.34
C LEU A 175 -15.02 4.06 1.72
N GLY A 176 -15.92 4.29 0.76
CA GLY A 176 -17.37 4.09 0.97
C GLY A 176 -17.66 2.65 1.40
N LYS A 177 -17.16 1.67 0.64
CA LYS A 177 -17.32 0.24 0.97
C LYS A 177 -16.70 -0.12 2.33
N LEU A 178 -15.51 0.40 2.63
CA LEU A 178 -14.85 0.12 3.92
C LEU A 178 -15.63 0.71 5.11
N ARG A 179 -16.31 1.85 4.95
CA ARG A 179 -17.15 2.43 6.01
C ARG A 179 -18.40 1.60 6.30
N GLU A 180 -18.88 0.85 5.32
CA GLU A 180 -20.07 0.00 5.42
C GLU A 180 -19.72 -1.45 5.81
N ASP A 181 -18.42 -1.80 5.94
CA ASP A 181 -18.00 -3.16 6.23
C ASP A 181 -18.27 -3.53 7.70
N ALA A 182 -19.03 -4.60 7.91
CA ALA A 182 -19.43 -5.07 9.23
C ALA A 182 -18.23 -5.44 10.13
N GLU A 183 -17.11 -5.90 9.57
CA GLU A 183 -15.90 -6.24 10.33
C GLU A 183 -15.28 -5.02 11.01
N LEU A 184 -15.41 -3.85 10.38
CA LEU A 184 -14.92 -2.58 10.90
C LEU A 184 -15.89 -1.93 11.90
N GLY A 185 -17.16 -2.31 11.85
CA GLY A 185 -18.17 -1.90 12.83
C GLY A 185 -18.11 -2.69 14.14
N LEU A 186 -17.62 -3.93 14.12
CA LEU A 186 -17.47 -4.81 15.29
C LEU A 186 -16.21 -4.50 16.13
N ALA A 187 -15.26 -3.76 15.58
CA ALA A 187 -14.02 -3.36 16.26
C ALA A 187 -14.10 -1.96 16.92
N ARG A 188 -15.32 -1.47 17.17
CA ARG A 188 -15.61 -0.15 17.75
C ARG A 188 -16.21 -0.25 19.14
#